data_AF-A0A0M3R968-F1
#
_entry.id   AF-A0A0M3R968-F1
#
_cell.length_a   1.000
_cell.length_b   1.000
_cell.length_c   1.000
_cell.angle_alpha   90.00
_cell.angle_beta   90.00
_cell.angle_gamma   90.00
#
_symmetry.space_group_name_H-M   'P 1'
#
loop_
_entity.id
_entity.type
_entity.pdbx_description
1 polymer ?
#
loop_
_entity_poly.entity_id
_entity_poly.type
_entity_poly.pdbx_seq_one_letter_code
_entity_poly.pdbx_strand_id
1 'polypeptide(L)'
;MAGEAETLEQLLFVYGTLRKNCSNSHFLSHAALVKNEAWIVGGQMYDTDLGYPVMSLTPTSSKVYGELYRIRKNEFEAIDQLEEGYERAVHTVYTDTGVEKAWVYTMDDSKCLEFTKIENGNWKEYLMIKEKPDDIYYFAYGSCMDEDRFKKAKVDHLFLNVIGGAMLQGYTTRFTVRLPDGGRADIVEDDGVTEGVLYKVPQDAVTYLYKREGVFENLYRPAFVDVNVNGRSYHDCLTFIVVDKKNELAPPDHYRAEIERGAERYLTREFFLKIVEHMSNLKINNI
;
A
#
# COMPACT_ATOMS: atom_id res chain seq x y z
N MET A 1 -21.70 -38.71 -17.08
CA MET A 1 -21.66 -37.80 -15.93
C MET A 1 -20.24 -37.22 -15.87
N ALA A 2 -20.03 -36.08 -16.53
CA ALA A 2 -18.84 -35.25 -16.41
C ALA A 2 -19.21 -34.10 -15.45
N GLY A 3 -18.39 -33.60 -14.54
CA GLY A 3 -17.01 -33.87 -14.20
C GLY A 3 -16.76 -32.99 -12.97
N GLU A 4 -16.55 -33.61 -11.81
CA GLU A 4 -15.93 -32.93 -10.67
C GLU A 4 -14.43 -32.83 -10.98
N ALA A 5 -14.07 -31.97 -11.92
CA ALA A 5 -12.72 -31.45 -11.96
C ALA A 5 -12.66 -30.45 -10.80
N GLU A 6 -12.05 -30.87 -9.69
CA GLU A 6 -11.69 -29.99 -8.57
C GLU A 6 -11.20 -28.65 -9.12
N THR A 7 -11.96 -27.59 -8.85
CA THR A 7 -11.52 -26.22 -9.03
C THR A 7 -10.45 -25.96 -7.98
N LEU A 8 -9.24 -26.47 -8.24
CA LEU A 8 -8.09 -26.26 -7.37
C LEU A 8 -7.71 -24.77 -7.51
N GLU A 9 -8.15 -23.98 -6.55
CA GLU A 9 -7.78 -22.58 -6.42
C GLU A 9 -6.38 -22.49 -5.78
N GLN A 10 -5.52 -21.64 -6.33
CA GLN A 10 -4.16 -21.43 -5.83
C GLN A 10 -3.91 -19.93 -5.66
N LEU A 11 -2.97 -19.60 -4.79
CA LEU A 11 -2.54 -18.23 -4.58
C LEU A 11 -1.45 -17.85 -5.59
N LEU A 12 -1.56 -16.64 -6.14
CA LEU A 12 -0.58 -16.00 -7.00
C LEU A 12 -0.22 -14.63 -6.43
N PHE A 13 1.07 -14.42 -6.20
CA PHE A 13 1.62 -13.12 -5.86
C PHE A 13 2.07 -12.38 -7.13
N VAL A 14 1.57 -11.16 -7.31
CA VAL A 14 1.89 -10.31 -8.45
C VAL A 14 2.49 -8.99 -7.99
N TYR A 15 3.59 -8.56 -8.60
CA TYR A 15 4.34 -7.37 -8.19
C TYR A 15 4.51 -6.33 -9.30
N GLY A 16 4.16 -6.68 -10.54
CA GLY A 16 4.38 -5.88 -11.74
C GLY A 16 3.11 -5.49 -12.49
N THR A 17 3.09 -5.74 -13.79
CA THR A 17 2.02 -5.32 -14.72
C THR A 17 0.67 -6.00 -14.47
N LEU A 18 0.67 -7.16 -13.81
CA LEU A 18 -0.53 -7.88 -13.39
C LEU A 18 -1.25 -7.25 -12.19
N ARG A 19 -0.59 -6.35 -11.44
CA ARG A 19 -1.22 -5.66 -10.30
C ARG A 19 -2.46 -4.87 -10.73
N LYS A 20 -3.40 -4.69 -9.81
CA LYS A 20 -4.64 -3.93 -10.02
C LYS A 20 -4.34 -2.59 -10.68
N ASN A 21 -5.15 -2.18 -11.66
CA ASN A 21 -5.00 -0.91 -12.40
C ASN A 21 -3.71 -0.79 -13.23
N CYS A 22 -2.86 -1.81 -13.32
CA CYS A 22 -1.73 -1.86 -14.24
C CYS A 22 -2.12 -2.49 -15.60
N SER A 23 -1.22 -2.39 -16.58
CA SER A 23 -1.46 -2.73 -18.00
C SER A 23 -2.01 -4.14 -18.24
N ASN A 24 -1.56 -5.14 -17.48
CA ASN A 24 -1.97 -6.55 -17.63
C ASN A 24 -2.98 -7.00 -16.57
N SER A 25 -3.53 -6.10 -15.75
CA SER A 25 -4.52 -6.42 -14.72
C SER A 25 -5.78 -7.15 -15.24
N HIS A 26 -6.08 -6.99 -16.53
CA HIS A 26 -7.23 -7.63 -17.18
C HIS A 26 -7.15 -9.17 -17.18
N PHE A 27 -5.95 -9.76 -17.11
CA PHE A 27 -5.76 -11.22 -16.94
C PHE A 27 -6.29 -11.73 -15.60
N LEU A 28 -6.43 -10.86 -14.60
CA LEU A 28 -6.91 -11.18 -13.26
C LEU A 28 -8.33 -10.63 -12.99
N SER A 29 -9.06 -10.22 -14.03
CA SER A 29 -10.40 -9.62 -13.88
C SER A 29 -11.45 -10.54 -13.25
N HIS A 30 -11.24 -11.86 -13.31
CA HIS A 30 -12.10 -12.88 -12.68
C HIS A 30 -11.48 -13.50 -11.43
N ALA A 31 -10.24 -13.13 -11.10
CA ALA A 31 -9.53 -13.59 -9.93
C ALA A 31 -10.01 -12.83 -8.68
N ALA A 32 -10.06 -13.53 -7.54
CA ALA A 32 -10.36 -12.86 -6.29
C ALA A 32 -9.07 -12.23 -5.72
N LEU A 33 -9.05 -10.90 -5.60
CA LEU A 33 -7.99 -10.20 -4.85
C LEU A 33 -8.13 -10.54 -3.37
N VAL A 34 -7.14 -11.24 -2.81
CA VAL A 34 -7.12 -11.71 -1.41
C VAL A 34 -6.51 -10.67 -0.50
N LYS A 35 -5.37 -10.08 -0.92
CA LYS A 35 -4.68 -9.00 -0.19
C LYS A 35 -4.08 -7.98 -1.16
N ASN A 36 -4.35 -6.71 -0.91
CA ASN A 36 -3.77 -5.56 -1.60
C ASN A 36 -2.33 -5.32 -1.12
N GLU A 37 -2.05 -5.59 0.17
CA GLU A 37 -0.74 -5.37 0.79
C GLU A 37 -0.05 -6.70 1.07
N ALA A 38 0.74 -7.16 0.10
CA ALA A 38 1.57 -8.34 0.23
C ALA A 38 3.04 -8.04 -0.11
N TRP A 39 3.97 -8.80 0.43
CA TRP A 39 5.38 -8.69 0.06
C TRP A 39 6.15 -10.01 0.17
N ILE A 40 7.23 -10.10 -0.61
CA ILE A 40 8.24 -11.14 -0.52
C ILE A 40 9.52 -10.53 0.06
N VAL A 41 10.16 -11.25 0.99
CA VAL A 41 11.50 -10.91 1.52
C VAL A 41 12.57 -11.63 0.70
N GLY A 42 13.66 -10.95 0.39
CA GLY A 42 14.75 -11.42 -0.47
C GLY A 42 14.53 -11.15 -1.96
N GLY A 43 13.44 -10.50 -2.34
CA GLY A 43 13.18 -10.10 -3.72
C GLY A 43 13.90 -8.81 -4.09
N GLN A 44 14.56 -8.78 -5.25
CA GLN A 44 15.06 -7.56 -5.89
C GLN A 44 14.29 -7.33 -7.18
N MET A 45 13.77 -6.11 -7.37
CA MET A 45 12.98 -5.74 -8.54
C MET A 45 13.80 -4.89 -9.49
N TYR A 46 13.59 -5.08 -10.79
CA TYR A 46 14.28 -4.35 -11.85
C TYR A 46 13.29 -3.91 -12.93
N ASP A 47 13.51 -2.73 -13.51
CA ASP A 47 12.84 -2.26 -14.72
C ASP A 47 13.59 -2.77 -15.96
N THR A 48 12.87 -3.45 -16.84
CA THR A 48 13.41 -3.97 -18.11
C THR A 48 13.51 -2.91 -19.20
N ASP A 49 13.01 -1.69 -18.95
CA ASP A 49 12.79 -0.62 -19.94
C ASP A 49 11.83 -1.00 -21.08
N LEU A 50 11.17 -2.15 -20.98
CA LEU A 50 10.15 -2.63 -21.92
C LEU A 50 8.72 -2.46 -21.38
N GLY A 51 8.56 -1.73 -20.28
CA GLY A 51 7.25 -1.43 -19.67
C GLY A 51 6.75 -2.50 -18.69
N TYR A 52 7.61 -3.42 -18.26
CA TYR A 52 7.30 -4.41 -17.23
C TYR A 52 8.51 -4.70 -16.33
N PRO A 53 8.30 -5.02 -15.04
CA PRO A 53 9.40 -5.35 -14.15
C PRO A 53 9.70 -6.84 -14.11
N VAL A 54 10.93 -7.18 -13.70
CA VAL A 54 11.33 -8.53 -13.31
C VAL A 54 11.71 -8.55 -11.83
N MET A 55 11.59 -9.70 -11.18
CA MET A 55 12.09 -9.92 -9.82
C MET A 55 13.07 -11.10 -9.80
N SER A 56 14.25 -10.90 -9.22
CA SER A 56 15.14 -11.99 -8.81
C SER A 56 15.03 -12.25 -7.31
N LEU A 57 15.33 -13.47 -6.91
CA LEU A 57 15.36 -13.88 -5.51
C LEU A 57 16.80 -14.04 -5.04
N THR A 58 17.14 -13.31 -3.99
CA THR A 58 18.48 -13.20 -3.43
C THR A 58 18.43 -13.42 -1.91
N PRO A 59 19.54 -13.80 -1.26
CA PRO A 59 19.58 -13.97 0.20
C PRO A 59 19.57 -12.63 0.97
N THR A 60 19.05 -11.55 0.38
CA THR A 60 18.99 -10.22 0.99
C THR A 60 17.75 -10.06 1.89
N SER A 61 17.69 -8.97 2.65
CA SER A 61 16.51 -8.58 3.42
C SER A 61 15.59 -7.61 2.68
N SER A 62 15.85 -7.37 1.39
CA SER A 62 15.05 -6.46 0.57
C SER A 62 13.61 -6.99 0.40
N LYS A 63 12.67 -6.09 0.15
CA LYS A 63 11.26 -6.43 0.00
C LYS A 63 10.79 -6.05 -1.40
N VAL A 64 10.00 -6.94 -1.99
CA VAL A 64 9.18 -6.63 -3.17
C VAL A 64 7.73 -6.63 -2.76
N TYR A 65 7.06 -5.52 -3.00
CA TYR A 65 5.66 -5.27 -2.67
C TYR A 65 4.77 -5.58 -3.87
N GLY A 66 3.63 -6.20 -3.58
CA GLY A 66 2.69 -6.66 -4.57
C GLY A 66 1.34 -6.99 -3.94
N GLU A 67 0.57 -7.76 -4.69
CA GLU A 67 -0.80 -8.14 -4.36
C GLU A 67 -0.92 -9.65 -4.42
N LEU A 68 -1.85 -10.20 -3.65
CA LEU A 68 -2.11 -11.63 -3.57
C LEU A 68 -3.48 -11.93 -4.14
N TYR A 69 -3.54 -12.73 -5.21
CA TYR A 69 -4.76 -13.16 -5.86
C TYR A 69 -5.00 -14.65 -5.64
N ARG A 70 -6.28 -15.04 -5.61
CA ARG A 70 -6.71 -16.43 -5.70
C ARG A 70 -7.18 -16.67 -7.13
N ILE A 71 -6.49 -17.58 -7.80
CA ILE A 71 -6.70 -17.92 -9.20
C ILE A 71 -6.99 -19.39 -9.39
N ARG A 72 -7.78 -19.69 -10.43
CA ARG A 72 -8.11 -21.05 -10.83
C ARG A 72 -7.03 -21.60 -11.76
N LYS A 73 -6.88 -22.93 -11.77
CA LYS A 73 -5.88 -23.62 -12.61
C LYS A 73 -5.94 -23.21 -14.10
N ASN A 74 -7.12 -22.98 -14.66
CA ASN A 74 -7.29 -22.60 -16.06
C ASN A 74 -6.87 -21.15 -16.37
N GLU A 75 -6.79 -20.27 -15.37
CA GLU A 75 -6.31 -18.90 -15.53
C GLU A 75 -4.78 -18.84 -15.63
N PHE A 76 -4.08 -19.83 -15.05
CA PHE A 76 -2.63 -19.92 -15.16
C PHE A 76 -2.13 -20.11 -16.58
N GLU A 77 -2.86 -20.77 -17.47
CA GLU A 77 -2.38 -21.00 -18.85
C GLU A 77 -2.19 -19.67 -19.61
N ALA A 78 -3.11 -18.72 -19.42
CA ALA A 78 -3.01 -17.40 -20.03
C ALA A 78 -1.89 -16.56 -19.41
N ILE A 79 -1.70 -16.67 -18.09
CA ILE A 79 -0.63 -15.98 -17.37
C ILE A 79 0.75 -16.59 -17.73
N ASP A 80 0.84 -17.91 -17.86
CA ASP A 80 2.06 -18.62 -18.25
C ASP A 80 2.51 -18.24 -19.66
N GLN A 81 1.57 -17.99 -20.58
CA GLN A 81 1.87 -17.48 -21.92
C GLN A 81 2.33 -16.02 -21.88
N LEU A 82 1.73 -15.19 -21.04
CA LEU A 82 2.13 -13.79 -20.87
C LEU A 82 3.55 -13.68 -20.27
N GLU A 83 3.82 -14.49 -19.25
CA GLU A 83 5.08 -14.50 -18.49
C GLU A 83 6.11 -15.46 -19.11
N GLU A 84 6.05 -15.66 -20.44
CA GLU A 84 7.03 -16.48 -21.16
C GLU A 84 8.44 -15.91 -20.95
N GLY A 85 9.35 -16.74 -20.43
CA GLY A 85 10.71 -16.33 -20.07
C GLY A 85 10.94 -16.15 -18.56
N TYR A 86 9.89 -16.17 -17.76
CA TYR A 86 9.96 -16.24 -16.29
C TYR A 86 9.92 -17.68 -15.80
N GLU A 87 10.46 -17.90 -14.61
CA GLU A 87 10.35 -19.12 -13.84
C GLU A 87 9.27 -18.96 -12.78
N ARG A 88 8.27 -19.85 -12.81
CA ARG A 88 7.20 -19.87 -11.80
C ARG A 88 7.59 -20.78 -10.64
N ALA A 89 7.67 -20.22 -9.44
CA ALA A 89 8.01 -20.94 -8.21
C ALA A 89 7.05 -20.59 -7.06
N VAL A 90 6.94 -21.47 -6.06
CA VAL A 90 6.17 -21.18 -4.84
C VAL A 90 7.08 -20.49 -3.83
N HIS A 91 6.68 -19.31 -3.36
CA HIS A 91 7.39 -18.55 -2.34
C HIS A 91 6.52 -18.17 -1.15
N THR A 92 7.20 -17.89 -0.04
CA THR A 92 6.59 -17.34 1.17
C THR A 92 6.24 -15.88 0.94
N VAL A 93 4.96 -15.54 1.11
CA VAL A 93 4.41 -14.19 0.97
C VAL A 93 3.91 -13.74 2.32
N TYR A 94 4.27 -12.53 2.70
CA TYR A 94 3.86 -11.90 3.95
C TYR A 94 2.75 -10.90 3.67
N THR A 95 1.80 -10.82 4.58
CA THR A 95 0.67 -9.89 4.56
C THR A 95 0.51 -9.30 5.96
N ASP A 96 -0.33 -8.29 6.11
CA ASP A 96 -0.63 -7.71 7.42
C ASP A 96 -1.28 -8.70 8.40
N THR A 97 -1.98 -9.72 7.88
CA THR A 97 -2.75 -10.69 8.69
C THR A 97 -2.11 -12.06 8.79
N GLY A 98 -0.98 -12.32 8.12
CA GLY A 98 -0.37 -13.64 8.15
C GLY A 98 0.65 -13.90 7.05
N VAL A 99 1.08 -15.15 6.98
CA VAL A 99 2.08 -15.65 6.04
C VAL A 99 1.44 -16.75 5.20
N GLU A 100 1.55 -16.61 3.88
CA GLU A 100 0.98 -17.52 2.90
C GLU A 100 2.06 -18.11 1.99
N LYS A 101 1.73 -19.19 1.27
CA LYS A 101 2.53 -19.69 0.15
C LYS A 101 1.80 -19.41 -1.16
N ALA A 102 2.46 -18.72 -2.07
CA ALA A 102 1.88 -18.36 -3.36
C ALA A 102 2.86 -18.65 -4.49
N TRP A 103 2.31 -18.92 -5.68
CA TRP A 103 3.07 -18.88 -6.91
C TRP A 103 3.55 -17.45 -7.19
N VAL A 104 4.73 -17.33 -7.78
CA VAL A 104 5.30 -16.07 -8.24
C VAL A 104 6.14 -16.33 -9.47
N TYR A 105 6.14 -15.40 -10.41
CA TYR A 105 7.00 -15.43 -11.60
C TYR A 105 8.28 -14.65 -11.30
N THR A 106 9.42 -15.29 -11.47
CA THR A 106 10.74 -14.73 -11.15
C THR A 106 11.70 -14.92 -12.31
N MET A 107 12.83 -14.22 -12.27
CA MET A 107 13.91 -14.38 -13.22
C MET A 107 15.21 -14.68 -12.48
N ASP A 108 16.07 -15.50 -13.09
CA ASP A 108 17.40 -15.79 -12.56
C ASP A 108 18.19 -14.49 -12.36
N ASP A 109 18.87 -14.38 -11.22
CA ASP A 109 19.57 -13.16 -10.81
C ASP A 109 20.61 -12.71 -11.83
N SER A 110 21.29 -13.65 -12.51
CA SER A 110 22.30 -13.32 -13.51
C SER A 110 21.73 -12.59 -14.73
N LYS A 111 20.45 -12.83 -15.07
CA LYS A 111 19.75 -12.16 -16.17
C LYS A 111 19.25 -10.77 -15.78
N CYS A 112 19.07 -10.51 -14.48
CA CYS A 112 18.58 -9.23 -13.99
C CYS A 112 19.68 -8.16 -13.89
N LEU A 113 20.95 -8.54 -13.92
CA LEU A 113 22.09 -7.63 -13.74
C LEU A 113 22.20 -6.54 -14.81
N GLU A 114 21.60 -6.74 -15.99
CA GLU A 114 21.59 -5.76 -17.09
C GLU A 114 20.49 -4.70 -16.94
N PHE A 115 19.53 -4.92 -16.03
CA PHE A 115 18.36 -4.06 -15.87
C PHE A 115 18.53 -3.01 -14.77
N THR A 116 17.69 -1.97 -14.83
CA THR A 116 17.73 -0.88 -13.85
C THR A 116 17.05 -1.32 -12.56
N LYS A 117 17.79 -1.37 -11.45
CA LYS A 117 17.24 -1.76 -10.14
C LYS A 117 16.19 -0.75 -9.63
N ILE A 118 15.09 -1.28 -9.10
CA ILE A 118 14.02 -0.53 -8.43
C ILE A 118 14.24 -0.65 -6.92
N GLU A 119 14.81 0.39 -6.30
CA GLU A 119 15.30 0.35 -4.92
C GLU A 119 14.22 0.03 -3.87
N ASN A 120 13.01 0.57 -4.02
CA ASN A 120 11.92 0.39 -3.05
C ASN A 120 11.07 -0.87 -3.30
N GLY A 121 11.37 -1.64 -4.36
CA GLY A 121 10.67 -2.88 -4.68
C GLY A 121 9.16 -2.71 -4.90
N ASN A 122 8.70 -1.54 -5.34
CA ASN A 122 7.29 -1.26 -5.59
C ASN A 122 7.10 -0.67 -7.01
N TRP A 123 6.52 -1.46 -7.90
CA TRP A 123 6.33 -1.08 -9.30
C TRP A 123 5.46 0.17 -9.48
N LYS A 124 4.34 0.27 -8.76
CA LYS A 124 3.45 1.43 -8.85
C LYS A 124 4.13 2.72 -8.37
N GLU A 125 4.93 2.62 -7.31
CA GLU A 125 5.73 3.74 -6.82
C GLU A 125 6.76 4.18 -7.86
N TYR A 126 7.47 3.20 -8.44
CA TYR A 126 8.47 3.46 -9.48
C TYR A 126 7.87 4.20 -10.68
N LEU A 127 6.72 3.73 -11.19
CA LEU A 127 6.01 4.39 -12.28
C LEU A 127 5.57 5.81 -11.91
N MET A 128 4.96 6.02 -10.74
CA MET A 128 4.54 7.35 -10.29
C MET A 128 5.73 8.34 -10.26
N ILE A 129 6.89 7.91 -9.77
CA ILE A 129 8.10 8.75 -9.71
C ILE A 129 8.73 8.98 -11.09
N LYS A 130 8.67 7.97 -11.99
CA LYS A 130 9.21 8.05 -13.36
C LYS A 130 8.35 8.95 -14.24
N GLU A 131 7.04 8.78 -14.20
CA GLU A 131 6.07 9.48 -15.05
C GLU A 131 5.76 10.91 -14.58
N LYS A 132 5.83 11.16 -13.26
CA LYS A 132 5.56 12.47 -12.64
C LYS A 132 4.22 13.06 -13.10
N PRO A 133 3.10 12.40 -12.82
CA PRO A 133 1.79 12.91 -13.21
C PRO A 133 1.54 14.28 -12.57
N ASP A 134 0.88 15.18 -13.32
CA ASP A 134 0.58 16.55 -12.86
C ASP A 134 -0.28 16.55 -11.58
N ASP A 135 -1.11 15.54 -11.43
CA ASP A 135 -2.11 15.42 -10.39
C ASP A 135 -2.03 14.05 -9.70
N ILE A 136 -1.78 14.06 -8.40
CA ILE A 136 -1.71 12.85 -7.58
C ILE A 136 -2.81 12.89 -6.54
N TYR A 137 -3.58 11.81 -6.43
CA TYR A 137 -4.54 11.67 -5.35
C TYR A 137 -3.83 11.12 -4.11
N TYR A 138 -3.84 11.87 -3.02
CA TYR A 138 -3.19 11.50 -1.75
C TYR A 138 -4.23 11.26 -0.66
N PHE A 139 -4.28 10.03 -0.13
CA PHE A 139 -5.17 9.64 0.95
C PHE A 139 -4.46 9.71 2.31
N ALA A 140 -4.90 10.64 3.16
CA ALA A 140 -4.40 10.84 4.51
C ALA A 140 -5.39 10.29 5.54
N TYR A 141 -4.94 9.44 6.47
CA TYR A 141 -5.80 8.82 7.49
C TYR A 141 -5.34 9.13 8.95
N GLY A 142 -4.34 10.01 9.11
CA GLY A 142 -3.74 10.40 10.38
C GLY A 142 -3.52 11.91 10.48
N SER A 143 -2.41 12.37 11.08
CA SER A 143 -2.14 13.82 11.26
C SER A 143 -2.11 14.66 9.96
N CYS A 144 -1.95 14.03 8.79
CA CYS A 144 -2.03 14.71 7.50
C CYS A 144 -3.46 15.11 7.09
N MET A 145 -4.47 14.75 7.88
CA MET A 145 -5.82 15.30 7.77
C MET A 145 -5.92 16.74 8.29
N ASP A 146 -4.93 17.19 9.09
CA ASP A 146 -4.85 18.53 9.65
C ASP A 146 -3.75 19.37 8.96
N GLU A 147 -3.99 20.68 8.91
CA GLU A 147 -3.17 21.62 8.15
C GLU A 147 -2.03 22.27 8.96
N ASP A 148 -1.98 22.10 10.29
CA ASP A 148 -1.01 22.81 11.13
C ASP A 148 0.43 22.52 10.74
N ARG A 149 0.76 21.25 10.50
CA ARG A 149 2.12 20.84 10.10
C ARG A 149 2.43 21.24 8.66
N PHE A 150 1.43 21.33 7.78
CA PHE A 150 1.63 21.85 6.43
C PHE A 150 1.97 23.34 6.49
N LYS A 151 1.23 24.13 7.29
CA LYS A 151 1.48 25.57 7.50
C LYS A 151 2.83 25.85 8.15
N LYS A 152 3.19 25.09 9.19
CA LYS A 152 4.51 25.21 9.85
C LYS A 152 5.65 24.93 8.88
N ALA A 153 5.47 23.97 7.97
CA ALA A 153 6.44 23.66 6.91
C ALA A 153 6.31 24.57 5.67
N LYS A 154 5.34 25.50 5.65
CA LYS A 154 5.02 26.41 4.53
C LYS A 154 4.68 25.69 3.22
N VAL A 155 4.04 24.53 3.32
CA VAL A 155 3.61 23.69 2.18
C VAL A 155 2.09 23.54 2.11
N ASP A 156 1.33 24.22 2.96
CA ASP A 156 -0.14 24.17 2.99
C ASP A 156 -0.79 24.55 1.64
N HIS A 157 -0.14 25.43 0.88
CA HIS A 157 -0.56 25.77 -0.48
C HIS A 157 -0.62 24.57 -1.44
N LEU A 158 0.13 23.50 -1.18
CA LEU A 158 0.12 22.26 -1.99
C LEU A 158 -1.05 21.32 -1.65
N PHE A 159 -1.75 21.56 -0.53
CA PHE A 159 -2.82 20.70 0.00
C PHE A 159 -4.19 21.42 -0.01
N LEU A 160 -4.33 22.52 -0.74
CA LEU A 160 -5.57 23.30 -0.79
C LEU A 160 -6.72 22.59 -1.52
N ASN A 161 -6.40 21.68 -2.46
CA ASN A 161 -7.40 20.96 -3.23
C ASN A 161 -7.84 19.68 -2.50
N VAL A 162 -8.74 19.86 -1.54
CA VAL A 162 -9.37 18.78 -0.79
C VAL A 162 -10.53 18.22 -1.60
N ILE A 163 -10.46 16.93 -1.96
CA ILE A 163 -11.55 16.23 -2.64
C ILE A 163 -12.68 15.90 -1.65
N GLY A 164 -12.34 15.50 -0.42
CA GLY A 164 -13.29 15.30 0.68
C GLY A 164 -12.93 14.15 1.61
N GLY A 165 -13.83 13.87 2.56
CA GLY A 165 -13.78 12.64 3.37
C GLY A 165 -13.96 11.41 2.47
N ALA A 166 -13.06 10.44 2.65
CA ALA A 166 -12.94 9.27 1.80
C ALA A 166 -12.96 8.00 2.65
N MET A 167 -13.73 7.01 2.21
CA MET A 167 -13.80 5.68 2.83
C MET A 167 -12.83 4.73 2.14
N LEU A 168 -12.11 3.95 2.94
CA LEU A 168 -11.25 2.86 2.51
C LEU A 168 -11.75 1.54 3.13
N GLN A 169 -12.23 0.64 2.27
CA GLN A 169 -12.69 -0.69 2.65
C GLN A 169 -11.52 -1.67 2.72
N GLY A 170 -11.54 -2.58 3.70
CA GLY A 170 -10.53 -3.63 3.89
C GLY A 170 -9.44 -3.27 4.89
N TYR A 171 -9.45 -2.06 5.44
CA TYR A 171 -8.39 -1.53 6.29
C TYR A 171 -8.94 -0.92 7.58
N THR A 172 -8.15 -1.00 8.66
CA THR A 172 -8.43 -0.29 9.92
C THR A 172 -7.30 0.68 10.24
N THR A 173 -7.64 1.91 10.65
CA THR A 173 -6.63 2.83 11.24
C THR A 173 -6.20 2.32 12.61
N ARG A 174 -4.90 2.08 12.77
CA ARG A 174 -4.24 1.59 13.99
C ARG A 174 -3.05 2.48 14.37
N PHE A 175 -2.45 2.29 15.53
CA PHE A 175 -1.31 3.09 16.00
C PHE A 175 -0.05 2.25 16.18
N THR A 176 0.49 1.73 15.07
CA THR A 176 1.50 0.66 15.07
C THR A 176 2.95 1.15 15.02
N VAL A 177 3.20 2.45 14.84
CA VAL A 177 4.55 3.01 15.07
C VAL A 177 4.74 3.28 16.55
N ARG A 178 5.91 2.94 17.10
CA ARG A 178 6.29 3.32 18.46
C ARG A 178 7.46 4.29 18.46
N LEU A 179 7.20 5.53 18.87
CA LEU A 179 8.22 6.53 19.15
C LEU A 179 8.32 6.77 20.66
N PRO A 180 9.38 7.42 21.16
CA PRO A 180 9.53 7.69 22.60
C PRO A 180 8.33 8.38 23.24
N ASP A 181 7.64 9.24 22.48
CA ASP A 181 6.48 10.01 22.94
C ASP A 181 5.13 9.34 22.69
N GLY A 182 5.07 8.21 21.99
CA GLY A 182 3.82 7.45 21.78
C GLY A 182 3.65 6.91 20.36
N GLY A 183 2.41 6.48 20.08
CA GLY A 183 2.00 5.89 18.81
C GLY A 183 2.01 6.86 17.63
N ARG A 184 2.12 6.36 16.39
CA ARG A 184 1.70 7.07 15.17
C ARG A 184 0.77 6.20 14.33
N ALA A 185 -0.12 6.85 13.59
CA ALA A 185 -1.20 6.19 12.85
C ALA A 185 -0.68 5.38 11.66
N ASP A 186 -1.33 4.26 11.41
CA ASP A 186 -1.09 3.30 10.33
C ASP A 186 -2.44 2.83 9.79
N ILE A 187 -2.46 2.24 8.60
CA ILE A 187 -3.58 1.43 8.13
C ILE A 187 -3.13 -0.02 8.02
N VAL A 188 -3.94 -0.93 8.57
CA VAL A 188 -3.68 -2.37 8.55
C VAL A 188 -4.75 -3.05 7.72
N GLU A 189 -4.34 -3.88 6.75
CA GLU A 189 -5.26 -4.63 5.88
C GLU A 189 -5.87 -5.84 6.62
N ASP A 190 -6.91 -5.59 7.40
CA ASP A 190 -7.55 -6.54 8.31
C ASP A 190 -9.07 -6.68 8.08
N ASP A 191 -9.51 -6.45 6.85
CA ASP A 191 -10.91 -6.55 6.40
C ASP A 191 -11.87 -5.55 7.08
N GLY A 192 -11.32 -4.59 7.82
CA GLY A 192 -12.05 -3.50 8.46
C GLY A 192 -12.51 -2.40 7.49
N VAL A 193 -12.88 -1.26 8.08
CA VAL A 193 -13.20 -0.03 7.34
C VAL A 193 -12.58 1.15 8.06
N THR A 194 -11.95 2.03 7.28
CA THR A 194 -11.40 3.28 7.77
C THR A 194 -11.82 4.46 6.89
N GLU A 195 -11.73 5.66 7.44
CA GLU A 195 -11.93 6.90 6.70
C GLU A 195 -10.69 7.80 6.81
N GLY A 196 -10.52 8.66 5.82
CA GLY A 196 -9.46 9.65 5.74
C GLY A 196 -9.84 10.82 4.83
N VAL A 197 -8.89 11.68 4.52
CA VAL A 197 -9.07 12.82 3.63
C VAL A 197 -8.36 12.53 2.32
N LEU A 198 -9.08 12.66 1.21
CA LEU A 198 -8.49 12.60 -0.12
C LEU A 198 -8.13 14.02 -0.58
N TYR A 199 -6.85 14.23 -0.89
CA TYR A 199 -6.33 15.44 -1.50
C TYR A 199 -5.98 15.18 -2.96
N LYS A 200 -6.01 16.23 -3.77
CA LYS A 200 -5.37 16.26 -5.08
C LYS A 200 -4.15 17.17 -4.99
N VAL A 201 -2.96 16.62 -5.15
CA VAL A 201 -1.69 17.31 -4.87
C VAL A 201 -0.75 17.27 -6.07
N PRO A 202 0.11 18.29 -6.25
CA PRO A 202 1.16 18.26 -7.27
C PRO A 202 2.33 17.38 -6.81
N GLN A 203 3.24 17.06 -7.75
CA GLN A 203 4.43 16.26 -7.49
C GLN A 203 5.30 16.82 -6.33
N ASP A 204 5.42 18.13 -6.18
CA ASP A 204 6.21 18.76 -5.11
C ASP A 204 5.69 18.40 -3.70
N ALA A 205 4.39 18.14 -3.56
CA ALA A 205 3.80 17.69 -2.31
C ALA A 205 4.30 16.28 -1.95
N VAL A 206 4.50 15.41 -2.93
CA VAL A 206 5.00 14.05 -2.74
C VAL A 206 6.43 14.07 -2.19
N THR A 207 7.30 14.96 -2.68
CA THR A 207 8.65 15.13 -2.13
C THR A 207 8.61 15.51 -0.65
N TYR A 208 7.71 16.44 -0.27
CA TYR A 208 7.50 16.78 1.14
C TYR A 208 6.98 15.59 1.95
N LEU A 209 6.01 14.85 1.43
CA LEU A 209 5.40 13.69 2.11
C LEU A 209 6.43 12.58 2.35
N TYR A 210 7.28 12.26 1.38
CA TYR A 210 8.33 11.24 1.56
C TYR A 210 9.25 11.55 2.75
N LYS A 211 9.63 12.82 2.90
CA LYS A 211 10.41 13.29 4.05
C LYS A 211 9.59 13.27 5.33
N ARG A 212 8.32 13.68 5.31
CA ARG A 212 7.45 13.73 6.48
C ARG A 212 7.18 12.33 7.05
N GLU A 213 6.98 11.35 6.17
CA GLU A 213 6.63 9.98 6.50
C GLU A 213 7.88 9.09 6.70
N GLY A 214 9.09 9.66 6.59
CA GLY A 214 10.33 8.94 6.87
C GLY A 214 10.55 7.74 5.94
N VAL A 215 10.28 7.91 4.64
CA VAL A 215 10.39 6.84 3.64
C VAL A 215 11.83 6.33 3.52
N PHE A 216 12.80 7.25 3.52
CA PHE A 216 14.23 6.91 3.41
C PHE A 216 14.78 6.32 4.72
N GLU A 217 14.10 6.55 5.83
CA GLU A 217 14.35 5.97 7.15
C GLU A 217 13.59 4.65 7.36
N ASN A 218 12.88 4.17 6.34
CA ASN A 218 12.10 2.92 6.35
C ASN A 218 11.03 2.87 7.47
N LEU A 219 10.46 4.04 7.83
CA LEU A 219 9.39 4.14 8.81
C LEU A 219 8.04 3.79 8.17
N TYR A 220 7.71 4.48 7.08
CA TYR A 220 6.58 4.17 6.20
C TYR A 220 7.07 3.90 4.78
N ARG A 221 6.30 3.11 4.04
CA ARG A 221 6.45 2.94 2.59
C ARG A 221 5.30 3.62 1.86
N PRO A 222 5.51 4.12 0.64
CA PRO A 222 4.42 4.44 -0.27
C PRO A 222 3.58 3.20 -0.58
N ALA A 223 2.28 3.38 -0.61
CA ALA A 223 1.28 2.38 -0.97
C ALA A 223 0.19 3.02 -1.83
N PHE A 224 -0.64 2.19 -2.46
CA PHE A 224 -1.66 2.64 -3.40
C PHE A 224 -2.98 1.96 -3.07
N VAL A 225 -3.98 2.76 -2.75
CA VAL A 225 -5.29 2.28 -2.32
C VAL A 225 -6.40 2.87 -3.18
N ASP A 226 -7.49 2.12 -3.33
CA ASP A 226 -8.71 2.63 -3.96
C ASP A 226 -9.67 3.11 -2.87
N VAL A 227 -10.12 4.36 -2.96
CA VAL A 227 -11.01 4.97 -1.97
C VAL A 227 -12.31 5.44 -2.59
N ASN A 228 -13.36 5.57 -1.78
CA ASN A 228 -14.64 6.11 -2.20
C ASN A 228 -14.91 7.47 -1.57
N VAL A 229 -15.21 8.49 -2.38
CA VAL A 229 -15.67 9.81 -1.94
C VAL A 229 -17.08 10.01 -2.48
N ASN A 230 -18.08 10.05 -1.59
CA ASN A 230 -19.49 10.31 -1.95
C ASN A 230 -20.01 9.44 -3.10
N GLY A 231 -19.70 8.14 -3.10
CA GLY A 231 -20.13 7.19 -4.14
C GLY A 231 -19.23 7.14 -5.37
N ARG A 232 -18.23 8.02 -5.50
CA ARG A 232 -17.25 8.00 -6.58
C ARG A 232 -15.97 7.28 -6.13
N SER A 233 -15.54 6.29 -6.90
CA SER A 233 -14.25 5.62 -6.69
C SER A 233 -13.09 6.43 -7.27
N TYR A 234 -12.00 6.48 -6.50
CA TYR A 234 -10.71 7.01 -6.90
C TYR A 234 -9.69 5.89 -6.77
N HIS A 235 -8.96 5.61 -7.85
CA HIS A 235 -8.06 4.47 -7.94
C HIS A 235 -6.60 4.89 -7.78
N ASP A 236 -5.77 3.98 -7.28
CA ASP A 236 -4.33 4.17 -7.08
C ASP A 236 -3.99 5.47 -6.33
N CYS A 237 -4.74 5.77 -5.26
CA CYS A 237 -4.45 6.91 -4.42
C CYS A 237 -3.20 6.62 -3.60
N LEU A 238 -2.20 7.51 -3.69
CA LEU A 238 -1.01 7.47 -2.87
C LEU A 238 -1.40 7.53 -1.39
N THR A 239 -0.85 6.62 -0.60
CA THR A 239 -0.88 6.68 0.85
C THR A 239 0.45 6.15 1.39
N PHE A 240 0.62 6.15 2.71
CA PHE A 240 1.82 5.64 3.35
C PHE A 240 1.41 4.56 4.34
N ILE A 241 2.17 3.47 4.46
CA ILE A 241 1.86 2.35 5.37
C ILE A 241 3.12 2.02 6.16
N VAL A 242 2.98 1.72 7.45
CA VAL A 242 4.12 1.38 8.31
C VAL A 242 4.83 0.12 7.81
N VAL A 243 6.17 0.16 7.72
CA VAL A 243 6.97 -0.97 7.22
C VAL A 243 7.14 -2.08 8.27
N ASP A 244 7.32 -1.70 9.53
CA ASP A 244 7.55 -2.58 10.67
C ASP A 244 6.54 -2.29 11.78
N LYS A 245 5.35 -2.87 11.61
CA LYS A 245 4.19 -2.65 12.49
C LYS A 245 4.45 -3.24 13.88
N LYS A 246 4.31 -2.42 14.92
CA LYS A 246 4.37 -2.83 16.33
C LYS A 246 2.97 -2.89 16.93
N ASN A 247 2.88 -3.50 18.12
CA ASN A 247 1.66 -3.46 18.93
C ASN A 247 1.22 -2.01 19.18
N GLU A 248 -0.09 -1.77 19.14
CA GLU A 248 -0.62 -0.42 19.25
C GLU A 248 -0.21 0.28 20.55
N LEU A 249 -0.01 1.59 20.45
CA LEU A 249 0.34 2.49 21.55
C LEU A 249 -0.44 3.79 21.39
N ALA A 250 -0.89 4.38 22.49
CA ALA A 250 -1.63 5.63 22.43
C ALA A 250 -0.77 6.74 21.78
N PRO A 251 -1.33 7.55 20.86
CA PRO A 251 -0.65 8.72 20.34
C PRO A 251 -0.44 9.78 21.44
N PRO A 252 0.63 10.61 21.36
CA PRO A 252 0.78 11.75 22.26
C PRO A 252 -0.30 12.82 21.99
N ASP A 253 -0.66 13.59 23.03
CA ASP A 253 -1.76 14.57 22.98
C ASP A 253 -1.68 15.55 21.81
N HIS A 254 -0.49 16.07 21.50
CA HIS A 254 -0.32 17.01 20.39
C HIS A 254 -0.63 16.38 19.02
N TYR A 255 -0.25 15.10 18.82
CA TYR A 255 -0.50 14.36 17.59
C TYR A 255 -1.95 13.87 17.52
N ARG A 256 -2.52 13.45 18.66
CA ARG A 256 -3.94 13.16 18.79
C ARG A 256 -4.79 14.38 18.37
N ALA A 257 -4.46 15.57 18.88
CA ALA A 257 -5.20 16.78 18.57
C ALA A 257 -5.17 17.12 17.07
N GLU A 258 -4.06 16.83 16.37
CA GLU A 258 -3.99 16.94 14.90
C GLU A 258 -4.97 15.97 14.22
N ILE A 259 -4.98 14.70 14.64
CA ILE A 259 -5.93 13.71 14.09
C ILE A 259 -7.38 14.13 14.34
N GLU A 260 -7.70 14.57 15.56
CA GLU A 260 -9.07 14.96 15.93
C GLU A 260 -9.58 16.15 15.12
N ARG A 261 -8.78 17.20 14.95
CA ARG A 261 -9.19 18.37 14.15
C ARG A 261 -9.44 18.01 12.68
N GLY A 262 -8.55 17.20 12.09
CA GLY A 262 -8.73 16.72 10.73
C GLY A 262 -9.97 15.82 10.61
N ALA A 263 -10.13 14.90 11.55
CA ALA A 263 -11.23 13.95 11.56
C ALA A 263 -12.60 14.62 11.75
N GLU A 264 -12.72 15.55 12.70
CA GLU A 264 -13.94 16.31 12.96
C GLU A 264 -14.37 17.16 11.76
N ARG A 265 -13.40 17.68 11.01
CA ARG A 265 -13.65 18.54 9.84
C ARG A 265 -14.15 17.77 8.62
N TYR A 266 -13.65 16.56 8.40
CA TYR A 266 -13.80 15.88 7.10
C TYR A 266 -14.48 14.52 7.13
N LEU A 267 -14.44 13.80 8.25
CA LEU A 267 -14.92 12.42 8.33
C LEU A 267 -16.36 12.36 8.83
N THR A 268 -16.98 11.20 8.71
CA THR A 268 -18.31 10.99 9.27
C THR A 268 -18.27 11.12 10.79
N ARG A 269 -19.39 11.59 11.37
CA ARG A 269 -19.52 11.71 12.83
C ARG A 269 -19.32 10.37 13.54
N GLU A 270 -19.79 9.28 12.93
CA GLU A 270 -19.62 7.93 13.44
C GLU A 270 -18.15 7.53 13.50
N PHE A 271 -17.41 7.73 12.41
CA PHE A 271 -16.00 7.37 12.35
C PHE A 271 -15.13 8.27 13.25
N PHE A 272 -15.42 9.57 13.32
CA PHE A 272 -14.76 10.49 14.25
C PHE A 272 -14.87 10.00 15.70
N LEU A 273 -16.07 9.61 16.15
CA LEU A 273 -16.27 9.08 17.49
C LEU A 273 -15.51 7.77 17.70
N LYS A 274 -15.55 6.87 16.71
CA LYS A 274 -14.85 5.58 16.75
C LYS A 274 -13.34 5.76 16.90
N ILE A 275 -12.71 6.65 16.14
CA ILE A 275 -11.25 6.84 16.21
C ILE A 275 -10.82 7.54 17.51
N VAL A 276 -11.63 8.48 18.02
CA VAL A 276 -11.41 9.13 19.33
C VAL A 276 -11.49 8.10 20.46
N GLU A 277 -12.50 7.24 20.45
CA GLU A 277 -12.67 6.16 21.42
C GLU A 277 -11.51 5.15 21.33
N HIS A 278 -11.13 4.72 20.11
CA HIS A 278 -10.02 3.81 19.90
C HIS A 278 -8.72 4.36 20.50
N MET A 279 -8.36 5.60 20.15
CA MET A 279 -7.17 6.26 20.71
C MET A 279 -7.22 6.38 22.24
N SER A 280 -8.41 6.46 22.86
CA SER A 280 -8.56 6.63 24.32
C SER A 280 -8.38 5.32 25.07
N ASN A 281 -8.67 4.20 24.39
CA ASN A 281 -8.59 2.85 24.95
C ASN A 281 -7.19 2.21 24.76
N LEU A 282 -6.29 2.87 24.02
CA LEU A 282 -4.92 2.39 23.84
C LEU A 282 -4.07 2.60 25.11
N LYS A 283 -3.11 1.69 25.32
CA LYS A 283 -2.14 1.80 26.41
C LYS A 283 -1.25 3.03 26.21
N ILE A 284 -0.98 3.76 27.30
CA ILE A 284 -0.01 4.85 27.32
C ILE A 284 1.40 4.26 27.50
N ASN A 285 2.42 4.93 26.95
CA ASN A 285 3.80 4.54 27.17
C ASN A 285 4.17 4.81 28.64
N ASN A 286 4.24 3.77 29.45
CA ASN A 286 4.83 3.88 30.79
C ASN A 286 6.35 3.81 30.61
N ILE A 287 7.02 4.96 30.71
CA ILE A 287 8.49 5.05 30.76
C ILE A 287 9.00 4.28 31.98
#